data_AF-A0A936MMM9-F1
#
_entry.id   AF-A0A936MMM9-F1
#
_cell.length_a   1.000
_cell.length_b   1.000
_cell.length_c   1.000
_cell.angle_alpha   90.00
_cell.angle_beta   90.00
_cell.angle_gamma   90.00
#
_symmetry.space_group_name_H-M   'P 1'
#
loop_
_entity.id
_entity.type
_entity.pdbx_description
1 polymer ?
#
loop_
_entity_poly.entity_id
_entity_poly.type
_entity_poly.pdbx_seq_one_letter_code
_entity_poly.pdbx_strand_id
1 'polypeptide(L)'
;MASPSPVRISAAGVTFCLSLALLIACGSYPEAIPCGQIPPDGCPLSRGGTCDDATCAAIYGCVDGVWHHVETCSNMPQDAGTGPDACTIVTIDRTGETTGCKPDLQNPDCPVAAAEQCASTVCQSECIDFFLCTKDGWSVVAYCNEDGEFVTMP
;
A
#
# COMPACT_ATOMS: atom_id res chain seq x y z
N MET A 1 9.90 48.77 -75.11
CA MET A 1 11.04 49.10 -74.21
C MET A 1 10.70 50.37 -73.45
N ALA A 2 10.25 50.23 -72.21
CA ALA A 2 10.18 51.30 -71.22
C ALA A 2 9.87 50.64 -69.87
N SER A 3 10.85 50.64 -68.98
CA SER A 3 10.71 50.23 -67.58
C SER A 3 10.26 51.46 -66.79
N PRO A 4 9.08 51.49 -66.16
CA PRO A 4 8.75 52.57 -65.23
C PRO A 4 9.38 52.30 -63.85
N SER A 5 10.09 53.31 -63.36
CA SER A 5 10.76 53.40 -62.07
C SER A 5 9.79 53.20 -60.88
N PRO A 6 10.30 52.76 -59.71
CA PRO A 6 9.50 52.66 -58.49
C PRO A 6 9.20 54.03 -57.87
N VAL A 7 7.91 54.26 -57.59
CA VAL A 7 7.40 55.39 -56.81
C VAL A 7 7.76 55.19 -55.34
N ARG A 8 8.48 56.14 -54.75
CA ARG A 8 8.71 56.22 -53.30
C ARG A 8 7.51 56.92 -52.65
N ILE A 9 6.70 56.17 -51.91
CA ILE A 9 5.69 56.75 -51.00
C ILE A 9 6.28 56.68 -49.59
N SER A 10 6.69 57.84 -49.08
CA SER A 10 6.86 58.06 -47.65
C SER A 10 5.48 58.26 -47.05
N ALA A 11 5.08 57.40 -46.13
CA ALA A 11 3.89 57.61 -45.30
C ALA A 11 4.32 57.52 -43.84
N ALA A 12 4.40 58.70 -43.24
CA ALA A 12 4.55 58.90 -41.82
C ALA A 12 3.32 58.35 -41.07
N GLY A 13 3.59 57.76 -39.91
CA GLY A 13 2.73 57.85 -38.73
C GLY A 13 1.44 57.04 -38.74
N VAL A 14 1.48 55.86 -38.12
CA VAL A 14 0.35 55.39 -37.32
C VAL A 14 0.90 54.84 -36.00
N THR A 15 0.75 55.66 -34.96
CA THR A 15 0.94 55.33 -33.56
C THR A 15 0.01 54.16 -33.20
N PHE A 16 0.59 52.98 -32.97
CA PHE A 16 -0.15 51.82 -32.46
C PHE A 16 0.20 51.62 -30.99
N CYS A 17 -0.72 52.00 -30.11
CA CYS A 17 -0.71 51.64 -28.70
C CYS A 17 -0.73 50.11 -28.58
N LEU A 18 0.43 49.48 -28.43
CA LEU A 18 0.52 48.06 -28.08
C LEU A 18 0.66 47.93 -26.57
N SER A 19 -0.49 48.02 -25.90
CA SER A 19 -0.69 47.65 -24.50
C SER A 19 -0.48 46.14 -24.35
N LEU A 20 0.76 45.69 -24.14
CA LEU A 20 1.05 44.27 -23.90
C LEU A 20 0.82 43.95 -22.42
N ALA A 21 -0.42 43.60 -22.10
CA ALA A 21 -0.86 43.05 -20.82
C ALA A 21 -0.19 41.67 -20.59
N LEU A 22 0.87 41.65 -19.79
CA LEU A 22 1.62 40.45 -19.39
C LEU A 22 1.44 40.19 -17.88
N LEU A 23 0.20 40.02 -17.40
CA LEU A 23 -0.04 39.74 -15.98
C LEU A 23 -1.29 38.87 -15.73
N ILE A 24 -1.50 37.77 -16.46
CA ILE A 24 -2.42 36.72 -15.97
C ILE A 24 -1.94 35.32 -16.42
N ALA A 25 -0.91 34.82 -15.76
CA ALA A 25 -0.63 33.39 -15.71
C ALA A 25 -0.36 32.97 -14.25
N CYS A 26 -1.21 33.41 -13.32
CA CYS A 26 -1.39 32.67 -12.07
C CYS A 26 -2.22 31.44 -12.42
N GLY A 27 -1.54 30.37 -12.84
CA GLY A 27 -2.16 29.05 -12.93
C GLY A 27 -2.71 28.69 -11.56
N SER A 28 -3.97 28.29 -11.52
CA SER A 28 -4.61 27.72 -10.34
C SER A 28 -3.75 26.54 -9.89
N TYR A 29 -3.01 26.70 -8.79
CA TYR A 29 -2.35 25.55 -8.18
C TYR A 29 -3.45 24.56 -7.79
N PRO A 30 -3.34 23.27 -8.14
CA PRO A 30 -4.28 22.28 -7.65
C PRO A 30 -4.29 22.37 -6.13
N GLU A 31 -5.48 22.58 -5.57
CA GLU A 31 -5.67 22.63 -4.12
C GLU A 31 -5.24 21.27 -3.58
N ALA A 32 -4.17 21.23 -2.79
CA ALA A 32 -3.67 19.99 -2.22
C ALA A 32 -4.75 19.45 -1.28
N ILE A 33 -5.42 18.37 -1.69
CA ILE A 33 -6.43 17.71 -0.86
C ILE A 33 -5.70 17.07 0.32
N PRO A 34 -5.90 17.55 1.56
CA PRO A 34 -5.23 16.97 2.70
C PRO A 34 -5.81 15.58 2.96
N CYS A 35 -4.94 14.61 3.21
CA CYS A 35 -5.41 13.35 3.76
C CYS A 35 -6.00 13.57 5.16
N GLY A 36 -6.99 12.76 5.50
CA GLY A 36 -7.58 12.72 6.83
C GLY A 36 -6.63 12.08 7.85
N GLN A 37 -7.21 11.45 8.87
CA GLN A 37 -6.43 10.75 9.89
C GLN A 37 -5.60 9.62 9.27
N ILE A 38 -4.31 9.59 9.58
CA ILE A 38 -3.39 8.52 9.15
C ILE A 38 -3.78 7.19 9.81
N PRO A 39 -3.60 6.04 9.13
CA PRO A 39 -3.76 4.73 9.76
C PRO A 39 -2.94 4.62 11.07
N PRO A 40 -3.41 3.82 12.05
CA PRO A 40 -2.68 3.57 13.30
C PRO A 40 -1.23 3.15 13.05
N ASP A 41 -0.32 3.66 13.87
CA ASP A 41 1.13 3.39 13.83
C ASP A 41 1.82 3.73 12.49
N GLY A 42 1.12 4.44 11.59
CA GLY A 42 1.66 4.88 10.31
C GLY A 42 2.36 6.22 10.40
N CYS A 43 3.42 6.41 9.61
CA CYS A 43 4.09 7.70 9.44
C CYS A 43 3.85 8.30 8.05
N PRO A 44 3.58 9.61 7.97
CA PRO A 44 3.38 10.28 6.70
C PRO A 44 4.71 10.52 5.97
N LEU A 45 4.84 10.00 4.76
CA LEU A 45 5.99 10.24 3.88
C LEU A 45 6.20 11.75 3.63
N SER A 46 5.11 12.51 3.51
CA SER A 46 5.11 13.94 3.22
C SER A 46 5.63 14.83 4.36
N ARG A 47 5.77 14.30 5.60
CA ARG A 47 6.37 15.04 6.73
C ARG A 47 7.74 14.49 7.13
N GLY A 48 8.39 13.73 6.25
CA GLY A 48 9.69 13.13 6.53
C GLY A 48 9.60 11.91 7.45
N GLY A 49 8.45 11.22 7.48
CA GLY A 49 8.36 9.91 8.08
C GLY A 49 9.32 8.95 7.38
N THR A 50 10.16 8.28 8.16
CA THR A 50 11.09 7.25 7.68
C THR A 50 11.01 6.07 8.62
N CYS A 51 11.41 4.89 8.13
CA CYS A 51 11.46 3.73 8.99
C CYS A 51 12.53 3.81 10.08
N ASP A 52 13.41 4.83 10.09
CA ASP A 52 14.36 5.03 11.19
C ASP A 52 13.67 5.50 12.49
N ASP A 53 12.41 5.92 12.41
CA ASP A 53 11.59 6.22 13.59
C ASP A 53 11.04 4.92 14.19
N ALA A 54 11.46 4.60 15.42
CA ALA A 54 11.03 3.41 16.13
C ALA A 54 9.52 3.39 16.47
N THR A 55 8.82 4.52 16.36
CA THR A 55 7.36 4.58 16.52
C THR A 55 6.60 4.28 15.23
N CYS A 56 7.32 4.03 14.14
CA CYS A 56 6.76 3.85 12.81
C CYS A 56 6.60 2.38 12.43
N ALA A 57 5.36 1.92 12.29
CA ALA A 57 5.05 0.58 11.77
C ALA A 57 5.13 0.52 10.25
N ALA A 58 4.69 1.57 9.57
CA ALA A 58 4.67 1.64 8.12
C ALA A 58 4.66 3.09 7.62
N ILE A 59 5.19 3.29 6.42
CA ILE A 59 5.17 4.57 5.71
C ILE A 59 3.94 4.65 4.83
N TYR A 60 3.22 5.77 4.96
CA TYR A 60 2.05 6.08 4.15
C TYR A 60 2.26 7.37 3.34
N GLY A 61 1.97 7.30 2.05
CA GLY A 61 1.90 8.42 1.12
C GLY A 61 0.47 8.96 1.05
N CYS A 62 0.32 10.28 1.00
CA CYS A 62 -0.97 10.92 0.75
C CYS A 62 -1.09 11.25 -0.74
N VAL A 63 -2.05 10.65 -1.44
CA VAL A 63 -2.35 10.93 -2.85
C VAL A 63 -3.85 11.17 -2.98
N ASP A 64 -4.23 12.33 -3.52
CA ASP A 64 -5.63 12.71 -3.74
C ASP A 64 -6.53 12.58 -2.49
N GLY A 65 -5.98 12.89 -1.31
CA GLY A 65 -6.69 12.81 -0.04
C GLY A 65 -6.81 11.39 0.55
N VAL A 66 -6.19 10.39 -0.08
CA VAL A 66 -6.21 8.98 0.35
C VAL A 66 -4.82 8.55 0.81
N TRP A 67 -4.77 7.79 1.90
CA TRP A 67 -3.55 7.17 2.39
C TRP A 67 -3.24 5.91 1.60
N HIS A 68 -2.04 5.87 1.01
CA HIS A 68 -1.48 4.71 0.32
C HIS A 68 -0.32 4.16 1.14
N HIS A 69 -0.34 2.87 1.40
CA HIS A 69 0.82 2.17 1.98
C HIS A 69 1.98 2.23 0.98
N VAL A 70 3.16 2.62 1.47
CA VAL A 70 4.39 2.72 0.68
C VAL A 70 5.34 1.59 1.06
N GLU A 71 5.56 1.41 2.36
CA GLU A 71 6.54 0.44 2.88
C GLU A 71 6.18 0.07 4.33
N THR A 72 6.45 -1.18 4.72
CA THR A 72 6.37 -1.63 6.11
C THR A 72 7.75 -1.54 6.76
N CYS A 73 7.84 -0.91 7.93
CA CYS A 73 9.10 -0.69 8.60
C CYS A 73 9.52 -1.91 9.40
N SER A 74 10.76 -2.37 9.18
CA SER A 74 11.36 -3.47 9.96
C SER A 74 11.80 -3.03 11.36
N ASN A 75 11.78 -1.72 11.62
CA ASN A 75 12.27 -1.08 12.84
C ASN A 75 11.15 -0.76 13.85
N MET A 76 9.96 -1.32 13.65
CA MET A 76 9.12 -1.56 14.82
C MET A 76 10.05 -2.17 15.87
N PRO A 77 10.10 -1.67 17.11
CA PRO A 77 10.54 -2.52 18.18
C PRO A 77 9.81 -3.83 17.92
N GLN A 78 10.56 -4.92 17.78
CA GLN A 78 10.04 -6.19 18.24
C GLN A 78 9.53 -5.84 19.62
N ASP A 79 8.23 -5.56 19.71
CA ASP A 79 7.61 -5.32 20.98
C ASP A 79 7.96 -6.58 21.71
N ALA A 80 8.80 -6.38 22.71
CA ALA A 80 9.04 -7.32 23.75
C ALA A 80 7.66 -7.59 24.34
N GLY A 81 6.96 -8.55 23.74
CA GLY A 81 6.23 -9.56 24.47
C GLY A 81 7.24 -10.21 25.40
N THR A 82 7.54 -9.54 26.48
CA THR A 82 7.96 -10.14 27.73
C THR A 82 7.01 -9.63 28.81
N GLY A 83 5.72 -9.53 28.45
CA GLY A 83 4.68 -10.02 29.34
C GLY A 83 4.61 -11.55 29.15
N PRO A 84 4.13 -12.32 30.14
CA PRO A 84 3.99 -13.78 30.05
C PRO A 84 3.07 -14.29 28.91
N ASP A 85 2.57 -13.40 28.05
CA ASP A 85 1.62 -13.68 26.95
C ASP A 85 2.20 -13.30 25.56
N ALA A 86 3.51 -13.40 25.39
CA ALA A 86 4.21 -13.20 24.12
C ALA A 86 3.89 -14.33 23.15
N CYS A 87 2.81 -14.14 22.43
CA CYS A 87 2.31 -15.12 21.52
C CYS A 87 3.33 -15.42 20.40
N THR A 88 3.72 -16.68 20.27
CA THR A 88 4.61 -17.15 19.21
C THR A 88 3.79 -17.27 17.91
N ILE A 89 4.15 -16.50 16.89
CA ILE A 89 3.59 -16.66 15.55
C ILE A 89 4.18 -17.93 14.95
N VAL A 90 3.32 -18.83 14.45
CA VAL A 90 3.79 -20.06 13.81
C VAL A 90 4.06 -19.80 12.35
N THR A 91 5.26 -20.14 11.89
CA THR A 91 5.63 -20.13 10.48
C THR A 91 5.42 -21.53 9.91
N ILE A 92 4.61 -21.64 8.86
CA ILE A 92 4.34 -22.91 8.16
C ILE A 92 5.11 -22.90 6.85
N ASP A 93 5.68 -24.04 6.45
CA ASP A 93 6.32 -24.15 5.15
C ASP A 93 5.26 -24.07 4.03
N ARG A 94 5.40 -23.06 3.16
CA ARG A 94 4.51 -22.82 2.00
C ARG A 94 5.13 -23.29 0.69
N THR A 95 6.19 -24.10 0.76
CA THR A 95 6.84 -24.67 -0.43
C THR A 95 5.83 -25.47 -1.26
N GLY A 96 5.72 -25.14 -2.54
CA GLY A 96 4.79 -25.79 -3.46
C GLY A 96 3.36 -25.22 -3.46
N GLU A 97 3.15 -24.07 -2.80
CA GLU A 97 1.90 -23.35 -2.88
C GLU A 97 1.54 -22.94 -4.32
N THR A 98 0.28 -23.11 -4.67
CA THR A 98 -0.33 -22.64 -5.92
C THR A 98 -1.68 -21.99 -5.63
N THR A 99 -2.37 -21.55 -6.67
CA THR A 99 -3.71 -20.96 -6.59
C THR A 99 -4.72 -21.79 -7.37
N GLY A 100 -6.00 -21.64 -7.05
CA GLY A 100 -7.10 -22.20 -7.84
C GLY A 100 -7.51 -23.62 -7.47
N CYS A 101 -7.15 -24.09 -6.26
CA CYS A 101 -7.69 -25.32 -5.71
C CYS A 101 -9.22 -25.25 -5.63
N LYS A 102 -9.88 -26.38 -5.91
CA LYS A 102 -11.34 -26.53 -5.88
C LYS A 102 -11.72 -27.86 -5.20
N PRO A 103 -12.88 -27.94 -4.53
CA PRO A 103 -13.82 -26.83 -4.25
C PRO A 103 -13.20 -25.80 -3.29
N ASP A 104 -13.84 -24.63 -3.16
CA ASP A 104 -13.40 -23.63 -2.18
C ASP A 104 -13.54 -24.21 -0.77
N LEU A 105 -12.57 -23.92 0.11
CA LEU A 105 -12.60 -24.37 1.51
C LEU A 105 -13.88 -23.85 2.19
N GLN A 106 -14.49 -24.69 3.01
CA GLN A 106 -15.69 -24.37 3.78
C GLN A 106 -15.34 -24.42 5.25
N ASN A 107 -15.86 -23.49 6.03
CA ASN A 107 -15.69 -23.51 7.48
C ASN A 107 -16.06 -24.88 8.06
N PRO A 108 -15.22 -25.52 8.91
CA PRO A 108 -14.05 -24.97 9.63
C PRO A 108 -12.69 -25.08 8.91
N ASP A 109 -12.68 -25.44 7.62
CA ASP A 109 -11.47 -25.53 6.80
C ASP A 109 -11.04 -24.14 6.33
N CYS A 110 -9.80 -23.77 6.64
CA CYS A 110 -9.26 -22.44 6.35
C CYS A 110 -7.97 -22.53 5.54
N PRO A 111 -7.65 -21.48 4.74
CA PRO A 111 -6.38 -21.42 4.05
C PRO A 111 -5.22 -21.31 5.06
N VAL A 112 -4.03 -21.79 4.69
CA VAL A 112 -2.81 -21.72 5.52
C VAL A 112 -2.50 -20.31 6.03
N ALA A 113 -2.87 -19.26 5.28
CA ALA A 113 -2.69 -17.88 5.69
C ALA A 113 -3.47 -17.51 6.97
N ALA A 114 -4.57 -18.21 7.27
CA ALA A 114 -5.32 -18.02 8.51
C ALA A 114 -4.58 -18.60 9.72
N ALA A 115 -3.67 -19.56 9.50
CA ALA A 115 -2.89 -20.23 10.54
C ALA A 115 -1.66 -19.42 11.00
N GLU A 116 -1.16 -18.52 10.17
CA GLU A 116 0.02 -17.66 10.43
C GLU A 116 -0.32 -16.48 11.35
N GLN A 117 -1.08 -16.80 12.39
CA GLN A 117 -1.44 -15.93 13.48
C GLN A 117 -0.81 -16.47 14.76
N CYS A 118 -1.32 -15.97 15.87
CA CYS A 118 -0.93 -16.37 17.18
C CYS A 118 -1.21 -17.84 17.50
N ALA A 119 -0.18 -18.65 17.79
CA ALA A 119 -0.36 -20.08 18.12
C ALA A 119 -1.35 -20.32 19.27
N SER A 120 -1.39 -19.40 20.24
CA SER A 120 -2.27 -19.49 21.41
C SER A 120 -3.72 -19.08 21.15
N THR A 121 -4.01 -18.41 20.02
CA THR A 121 -5.35 -17.90 19.68
C THR A 121 -5.89 -18.44 18.36
N VAL A 122 -5.05 -19.06 17.53
CA VAL A 122 -5.45 -19.61 16.22
C VAL A 122 -6.57 -20.64 16.36
N CYS A 123 -6.52 -21.48 17.41
CA CYS A 123 -7.55 -22.46 17.73
C CYS A 123 -8.78 -21.89 18.46
N GLN A 124 -8.78 -20.59 18.76
CA GLN A 124 -9.95 -19.87 19.25
C GLN A 124 -10.74 -19.21 18.10
N SER A 125 -10.24 -19.31 16.88
CA SER A 125 -10.98 -18.91 15.67
C SER A 125 -12.03 -19.97 15.30
N GLU A 126 -12.76 -19.71 14.23
CA GLU A 126 -13.68 -20.70 13.63
C GLU A 126 -12.95 -21.77 12.79
N CYS A 127 -11.65 -21.61 12.55
CA CYS A 127 -10.82 -22.51 11.79
C CYS A 127 -10.30 -23.66 12.67
N ILE A 128 -10.54 -24.90 12.22
CA ILE A 128 -10.01 -26.10 12.87
C ILE A 128 -8.85 -26.66 12.05
N ASP A 129 -9.01 -26.72 10.73
CA ASP A 129 -8.06 -27.33 9.82
C ASP A 129 -7.51 -26.27 8.85
N PHE A 130 -6.19 -26.32 8.60
CA PHE A 130 -5.50 -25.35 7.77
C PHE A 130 -4.89 -26.03 6.55
N PHE A 131 -5.22 -25.51 5.37
CA PHE A 131 -4.89 -26.12 4.10
C PHE A 131 -4.00 -25.23 3.25
N LEU A 132 -2.95 -25.83 2.69
CA LEU A 132 -2.13 -25.26 1.64
C LEU A 132 -2.68 -25.72 0.28
N CYS A 133 -2.92 -24.77 -0.62
CA CYS A 133 -3.26 -25.13 -2.00
C CYS A 133 -1.98 -25.59 -2.71
N THR A 134 -1.94 -26.84 -3.16
CA THR A 134 -0.82 -27.41 -3.91
C THR A 134 -1.25 -27.82 -5.31
N LYS A 135 -0.30 -28.22 -6.17
CA LYS A 135 -0.59 -28.75 -7.50
C LYS A 135 -1.53 -29.97 -7.49
N ASP A 136 -1.53 -30.73 -6.39
CA ASP A 136 -2.30 -31.96 -6.22
C ASP A 136 -3.66 -31.68 -5.54
N GLY A 137 -3.94 -30.41 -5.19
CA GLY A 137 -5.15 -29.96 -4.51
C GLY A 137 -4.86 -29.41 -3.12
N TRP A 138 -5.90 -29.34 -2.29
CA TRP A 138 -5.78 -28.93 -0.89
C TRP A 138 -5.02 -29.98 -0.09
N SER A 139 -3.95 -29.56 0.58
CA SER A 139 -3.19 -30.38 1.52
C SER A 139 -3.32 -29.80 2.92
N VAL A 140 -3.69 -30.62 3.90
CA VAL A 140 -3.65 -30.21 5.32
C VAL A 140 -2.19 -29.98 5.70
N VAL A 141 -1.92 -28.85 6.33
CA VAL A 141 -0.57 -28.48 6.81
C VAL A 141 -0.55 -28.11 8.28
N ALA A 142 -1.69 -27.82 8.88
CA ALA A 142 -1.83 -27.67 10.32
C ALA A 142 -3.28 -27.89 10.73
N TYR A 143 -3.52 -28.13 12.02
CA TYR A 143 -4.85 -28.26 12.60
C TYR A 143 -4.84 -27.92 14.10
N CYS A 144 -6.02 -27.70 14.65
CA CYS A 144 -6.26 -27.55 16.08
C CYS A 144 -6.77 -28.86 16.66
N ASN A 145 -6.08 -29.40 17.66
CA ASN A 145 -6.50 -30.64 18.30
C ASN A 145 -7.68 -30.41 19.29
N GLU A 146 -8.19 -31.50 19.87
CA GLU A 146 -9.32 -31.45 20.82
C GLU A 146 -8.99 -30.67 22.10
N ASP A 147 -7.71 -30.53 22.44
CA ASP A 147 -7.22 -29.77 23.58
C ASP A 147 -7.06 -28.27 23.27
N GLY A 148 -7.34 -27.85 22.02
CA GLY A 148 -7.20 -26.47 21.57
C GLY A 148 -5.75 -26.06 21.26
N GLU A 149 -4.86 -27.04 21.10
CA GLU A 149 -3.46 -26.82 20.74
C GLU A 149 -3.29 -26.82 19.22
N PHE A 150 -2.44 -25.90 18.74
CA PHE A 150 -2.08 -25.81 17.33
C PHE A 150 -0.99 -26.82 16.97
N VAL A 151 -1.25 -27.66 15.98
CA VAL A 151 -0.35 -28.72 15.52
C VAL A 151 0.00 -28.50 14.06
N THR A 152 1.30 -28.44 13.74
CA THR A 152 1.80 -28.41 12.36
C THR A 152 2.05 -29.81 11.83
N MET A 153 1.69 -30.05 10.58
CA MET A 153 2.04 -31.26 9.85
C MET A 153 3.34 -31.03 9.06
N PRO A 154 4.26 -32.02 9.05
CA PRO A 154 5.53 -31.93 8.32
C PRO A 154 5.36 -32.04 6.81
#